data_AF-A0AAV4C4B1-F1
#
_entry.id   AF-A0AAV4C4B1-F1
#
_cell.length_a   1.000
_cell.length_b   1.000
_cell.length_c   1.000
_cell.angle_alpha   90.00
_cell.angle_beta   90.00
_cell.angle_gamma   90.00
#
_symmetry.space_group_name_H-M   'P 1'
#
loop_
_entity.id
_entity.type
_entity.pdbx_description
1 polymer ?
#
loop_
_entity_poly.entity_id
_entity_poly.type
_entity_poly.pdbx_seq_one_letter_code
_entity_poly.pdbx_strand_id
1 'polypeptide(L)'
;MRNLEGHPGIKIGGSNINNLRYADDTVLIAENEKDLQQLLDIVKEESEKKGLELNRKKTEVMVVSRKQELPIINIYIKGTRLKQKDQFKYLGSLISSDGRNNSEVASRIAQAKTNFQKMKTVLTNKNISIRTRRRALECYIEPILMYGCEAWTISKQTQKKLEATEMWFLRRMLRISWTAKKTNDTVLEEAHTTRLLISKIRKRQATFFGHVMRREKLENLVTTGMLEGKRSRGKQREKLIEGLTDWLKAGKSLEAIEATKDRKKWRSMIANAVKQGT
;
A
#
# COMPACT_ATOMS: atom_id res chain seq x y z
N MET A 1 -8.45 -18.71 19.31
CA MET A 1 -9.62 -18.07 18.66
C MET A 1 -9.88 -18.78 17.32
N ARG A 2 -10.13 -20.10 17.36
CA ARG A 2 -10.49 -20.94 16.20
C ARG A 2 -12.01 -20.84 15.86
N ASN A 3 -12.81 -20.27 16.76
CA ASN A 3 -14.27 -20.15 16.66
C ASN A 3 -14.81 -19.23 15.55
N LEU A 4 -13.97 -18.68 14.66
CA LEU A 4 -14.48 -17.88 13.54
C LEU A 4 -14.64 -18.69 12.25
N GLU A 5 -14.11 -19.91 12.15
CA GLU A 5 -14.04 -20.68 10.89
C GLU A 5 -15.42 -21.09 10.32
N GLY A 6 -16.51 -20.98 11.10
CA GLY A 6 -17.88 -21.25 10.66
C GLY A 6 -18.78 -20.03 10.44
N HIS A 7 -18.28 -18.81 10.67
CA HIS A 7 -19.09 -17.59 10.62
C HIS A 7 -19.01 -16.87 9.27
N PRO A 8 -20.07 -16.18 8.84
CA PRO A 8 -20.08 -15.41 7.60
C PRO A 8 -18.92 -14.42 7.51
N GLY A 9 -18.44 -14.21 6.30
CA GLY A 9 -17.36 -13.30 5.94
C GLY A 9 -17.49 -12.88 4.49
N ILE A 10 -16.39 -12.43 3.88
CA ILE A 10 -16.35 -12.15 2.45
C ILE A 10 -15.83 -13.37 1.71
N LYS A 11 -16.55 -13.79 0.67
CA LYS A 11 -16.10 -14.88 -0.21
C LYS A 11 -15.17 -14.36 -1.30
N ILE A 12 -13.96 -14.90 -1.35
CA ILE A 12 -12.96 -14.59 -2.38
C ILE A 12 -12.47 -15.90 -2.97
N GLY A 13 -12.65 -16.10 -4.28
CA GLY A 13 -12.21 -17.32 -4.96
C GLY A 13 -12.72 -18.62 -4.30
N GLY A 14 -13.95 -18.59 -3.77
CA GLY A 14 -14.58 -19.72 -3.10
C GLY A 14 -14.20 -19.91 -1.61
N SER A 15 -13.24 -19.17 -1.08
CA SER A 15 -12.91 -19.23 0.36
C SER A 15 -13.56 -18.08 1.13
N ASN A 16 -14.04 -18.38 2.34
CA ASN A 16 -14.61 -17.39 3.24
C ASN A 16 -13.51 -16.72 4.09
N ILE A 17 -13.47 -15.39 4.09
CA ILE A 17 -12.51 -14.60 4.85
C ILE A 17 -13.28 -13.64 5.74
N ASN A 18 -13.21 -13.87 7.05
CA ASN A 18 -13.90 -13.04 8.05
C ASN A 18 -12.97 -12.36 9.05
N ASN A 19 -11.68 -12.71 9.07
CA ASN A 19 -10.71 -12.06 9.94
C ASN A 19 -9.28 -12.04 9.36
N LEU A 20 -8.52 -11.00 9.71
CA LEU A 20 -7.08 -10.89 9.51
C LEU A 20 -6.45 -10.54 10.86
N ARG A 21 -5.35 -11.20 11.22
CA ARG A 21 -4.74 -11.04 12.54
C ARG A 21 -3.24 -10.84 12.42
N TYR A 22 -2.71 -9.90 13.18
CA TYR A 22 -1.28 -9.68 13.33
C TYR A 22 -0.98 -9.23 14.76
N ALA A 23 -0.30 -10.08 15.53
CA ALA A 23 -0.09 -9.86 16.97
C ALA A 23 -1.43 -9.54 17.69
N ASP A 24 -1.55 -8.37 18.32
CA ASP A 24 -2.74 -7.87 18.99
C ASP A 24 -3.75 -7.20 18.04
N ASP A 25 -3.32 -6.79 16.84
CA ASP A 25 -4.19 -6.18 15.85
C ASP A 25 -5.05 -7.25 15.14
N THR A 26 -6.38 -7.12 15.27
CA THR A 26 -7.36 -7.99 14.60
C THR A 26 -8.32 -7.16 13.77
N VAL A 27 -8.48 -7.53 12.50
CA VAL A 27 -9.49 -6.98 11.57
C VAL A 27 -10.57 -8.02 11.40
N LEU A 28 -11.82 -7.61 11.56
CA LEU A 28 -13.00 -8.41 11.26
C LEU A 28 -13.64 -7.88 9.97
N ILE A 29 -14.11 -8.78 9.13
CA ILE A 29 -14.60 -8.47 7.80
C ILE A 29 -15.89 -9.25 7.54
N ALA A 30 -16.95 -8.56 7.13
CA ALA A 30 -18.22 -9.17 6.75
C ALA A 30 -18.89 -8.36 5.64
N GLU A 31 -19.87 -8.96 4.96
CA GLU A 31 -20.62 -8.31 3.88
C GLU A 31 -21.72 -7.37 4.39
N ASN A 32 -22.18 -7.57 5.62
CA ASN A 32 -23.26 -6.78 6.22
C ASN A 32 -23.02 -6.50 7.72
N GLU A 33 -23.80 -5.56 8.24
CA GLU A 33 -23.70 -5.06 9.62
C GLU A 33 -23.99 -6.14 10.67
N LYS A 34 -24.98 -6.99 10.42
CA LYS A 34 -25.39 -8.06 11.35
C LYS A 34 -24.27 -9.07 11.55
N ASP A 35 -23.68 -9.54 10.46
CA ASP A 35 -22.59 -10.51 10.49
C ASP A 35 -21.34 -9.91 11.15
N LEU A 36 -21.05 -8.62 10.89
CA LEU A 36 -19.94 -7.92 11.54
C LEU A 36 -20.13 -7.81 13.05
N GLN A 37 -21.35 -7.49 13.51
CA GLN A 37 -21.68 -7.44 14.95
C GLN A 37 -21.49 -8.82 15.58
N GLN A 38 -21.99 -9.87 14.93
CA GLN A 38 -21.84 -11.25 15.43
C GLN A 38 -20.36 -11.65 15.57
N LEU A 39 -19.52 -11.37 14.57
CA LEU A 39 -18.07 -11.64 14.64
C LEU A 39 -17.41 -10.90 15.82
N LEU A 40 -17.81 -9.64 16.03
CA LEU A 40 -17.28 -8.81 17.12
C LEU A 40 -17.69 -9.35 18.49
N ASP A 41 -18.94 -9.77 18.65
CA ASP A 41 -19.44 -10.34 19.90
C ASP A 41 -18.71 -11.64 20.26
N ILE A 42 -18.47 -12.51 19.28
CA ILE A 42 -17.68 -13.74 19.49
C ILE A 42 -16.25 -13.40 19.93
N VAL A 43 -15.60 -12.45 19.26
CA VAL A 43 -14.24 -12.03 19.61
C VAL A 43 -14.19 -11.42 21.01
N LYS A 44 -15.20 -10.63 21.38
CA LYS A 44 -15.33 -10.05 22.71
C LYS A 44 -15.47 -11.15 23.77
N GLU A 45 -16.42 -12.06 23.63
CA GLU A 45 -16.67 -13.16 24.58
C GLU A 45 -15.43 -14.05 24.75
N GLU A 46 -14.77 -14.42 23.64
CA GLU A 46 -13.56 -15.23 23.68
C GLU A 46 -12.35 -14.51 24.28
N SER A 47 -12.31 -13.17 24.19
CA SER A 47 -11.30 -12.35 24.84
C SER A 47 -11.56 -12.28 26.35
N GLU A 48 -12.81 -12.04 26.75
CA GLU A 48 -13.22 -11.95 28.16
C GLU A 48 -12.98 -13.28 28.90
N LYS A 49 -13.25 -14.43 28.27
CA LYS A 49 -12.88 -15.76 28.80
C LYS A 49 -11.40 -15.92 29.11
N LYS A 50 -10.54 -15.14 28.45
CA LYS A 50 -9.08 -15.14 28.64
C LYS A 50 -8.58 -13.98 29.50
N GLY A 51 -9.48 -13.23 30.14
CA GLY A 51 -9.14 -12.06 30.93
C GLY A 51 -8.67 -10.86 30.11
N LEU A 52 -8.99 -10.82 28.80
CA LEU A 52 -8.66 -9.71 27.91
C LEU A 52 -9.90 -8.86 27.63
N GLU A 53 -9.70 -7.54 27.55
CA GLU A 53 -10.77 -6.60 27.20
C GLU A 53 -10.46 -5.86 25.90
N LEU A 54 -11.47 -5.71 25.04
CA LEU A 54 -11.36 -4.93 23.82
C LEU A 54 -11.28 -3.43 24.15
N ASN A 55 -10.25 -2.77 23.65
CA ASN A 55 -10.08 -1.33 23.84
C ASN A 55 -11.04 -0.54 22.94
N ARG A 56 -12.20 -0.19 23.48
CA ARG A 56 -13.24 0.63 22.82
C ARG A 56 -12.76 1.93 22.15
N LYS A 57 -11.68 2.55 22.65
CA LYS A 57 -11.14 3.78 22.06
C LYS A 57 -10.29 3.50 20.81
N LYS A 58 -9.69 2.32 20.74
CA LYS A 58 -8.87 1.87 19.60
C LYS A 58 -9.69 1.07 18.58
N THR A 59 -10.78 0.43 18.99
CA THR A 59 -11.64 -0.34 18.08
C THR A 59 -12.53 0.61 17.28
N GLU A 60 -12.44 0.50 15.96
CA GLU A 60 -13.12 1.39 15.01
C GLU A 60 -13.76 0.56 13.91
N VAL A 61 -14.76 1.13 13.25
CA VAL A 61 -15.46 0.47 12.16
C VAL A 61 -15.36 1.30 10.88
N MET A 62 -15.27 0.63 9.73
CA MET A 62 -15.23 1.28 8.42
C MET A 62 -16.10 0.49 7.44
N VAL A 63 -16.92 1.22 6.68
CA VAL A 63 -17.64 0.66 5.53
C VAL A 63 -16.80 0.85 4.29
N VAL A 64 -16.45 -0.24 3.60
CA VAL A 64 -15.71 -0.18 2.34
C VAL A 64 -16.70 -0.19 1.18
N SER A 65 -16.77 0.91 0.43
CA SER A 65 -17.69 1.03 -0.70
C SER A 65 -17.20 2.02 -1.74
N ARG A 66 -17.69 1.86 -2.97
CA ARG A 66 -17.47 2.82 -4.06
C ARG A 66 -18.50 3.94 -4.08
N LYS A 67 -19.54 3.87 -3.24
CA LYS A 67 -20.59 4.89 -3.13
C LYS A 67 -20.01 6.18 -2.58
N GLN A 68 -20.54 7.32 -3.04
CA GLN A 68 -20.12 8.64 -2.55
C GLN A 68 -20.56 8.87 -1.11
N GLU A 69 -21.77 8.42 -0.78
CA GLU A 69 -22.30 8.41 0.57
C GLU A 69 -22.23 6.99 1.14
N LEU A 70 -21.56 6.86 2.28
CA LEU A 70 -21.45 5.60 2.99
C LEU A 70 -22.65 5.43 3.92
N PRO A 71 -23.25 4.23 3.99
CA PRO A 71 -24.29 3.97 4.97
C PRO A 71 -23.70 4.12 6.37
N ILE A 72 -24.50 4.67 7.28
CA ILE A 72 -24.20 4.69 8.71
C ILE A 72 -24.54 3.31 9.25
N ILE A 73 -23.55 2.65 9.87
CA ILE A 73 -23.74 1.35 10.53
C ILE A 73 -23.66 1.50 12.05
N ASN A 74 -24.34 0.63 12.77
CA ASN A 74 -24.47 0.65 14.21
C ASN A 74 -23.85 -0.61 14.82
N ILE A 75 -22.52 -0.61 14.91
CA ILE A 75 -21.77 -1.66 15.61
C ILE A 75 -21.53 -1.24 17.06
N TYR A 76 -21.78 -2.13 18.01
CA TYR A 76 -21.72 -1.87 19.44
C TYR A 76 -20.73 -2.78 20.16
N ILE A 77 -20.06 -2.23 21.18
CA ILE A 77 -19.32 -2.98 22.19
C ILE A 77 -19.82 -2.53 23.57
N LYS A 78 -20.37 -3.45 24.36
CA LYS A 78 -20.91 -3.18 25.71
C LYS A 78 -21.88 -1.97 25.70
N GLY A 79 -22.81 -1.96 24.74
CA GLY A 79 -23.79 -0.87 24.56
C GLY A 79 -23.23 0.44 24.00
N THR A 80 -21.92 0.57 23.80
CA THR A 80 -21.31 1.77 23.21
C THR A 80 -21.15 1.60 21.71
N ARG A 81 -21.68 2.54 20.92
CA ARG A 81 -21.52 2.54 19.46
C ARG A 81 -20.07 2.83 19.08
N LEU A 82 -19.49 2.00 18.21
CA LEU A 82 -18.15 2.23 17.67
C LEU A 82 -18.12 3.44 16.74
N LYS A 83 -16.98 4.12 16.73
CA LYS A 83 -16.76 5.24 15.81
C LYS A 83 -16.56 4.70 14.39
N GLN A 84 -17.47 5.09 13.50
CA GLN A 84 -17.30 4.86 12.07
C GLN A 84 -16.32 5.88 11.50
N LYS A 85 -15.35 5.42 10.70
CA LYS A 85 -14.35 6.25 10.03
C LYS A 85 -14.27 5.95 8.54
N ASP A 86 -13.87 6.96 7.78
CA ASP A 86 -13.57 6.82 6.35
C ASP A 86 -12.14 6.34 6.08
N GLN A 87 -11.25 6.50 7.05
CA GLN A 87 -9.85 6.10 6.95
C GLN A 87 -9.35 5.62 8.31
N PHE A 88 -8.59 4.52 8.31
CA PHE A 88 -7.91 4.04 9.51
C PHE A 88 -6.51 3.54 9.19
N LYS A 89 -5.63 3.58 10.20
CA LYS A 89 -4.25 3.14 10.09
C LYS A 89 -4.14 1.71 10.59
N TYR A 90 -3.68 0.80 9.73
CA TYR A 90 -3.46 -0.61 10.03
C TYR A 90 -2.03 -1.02 9.69
N LEU A 91 -1.29 -1.56 10.67
CA LEU A 91 0.11 -1.96 10.52
C LEU A 91 0.98 -0.87 9.88
N GLY A 92 0.72 0.38 10.24
CA GLY A 92 1.42 1.54 9.70
C GLY A 92 0.81 2.16 8.45
N SER A 93 -0.03 1.45 7.68
CA SER A 93 -0.60 1.88 6.40
C SER A 93 -2.01 2.43 6.55
N LEU A 94 -2.33 3.51 5.84
CA LEU A 94 -3.65 4.13 5.82
C LEU A 94 -4.55 3.43 4.79
N ILE A 95 -5.67 2.89 5.25
CA ILE A 95 -6.68 2.26 4.42
C ILE A 95 -7.88 3.19 4.36
N SER A 96 -8.41 3.44 3.16
CA SER A 96 -9.61 4.26 2.94
C SER A 96 -10.82 3.41 2.62
N SER A 97 -11.99 3.91 3.01
CA SER A 97 -13.31 3.34 2.71
C SER A 97 -13.56 3.18 1.21
N ASP A 98 -13.00 4.07 0.40
CA ASP A 98 -13.13 4.00 -1.05
C ASP A 98 -12.15 3.02 -1.71
N GLY A 99 -11.21 2.41 -0.97
CA GLY A 99 -10.22 1.46 -1.46
C GLY A 99 -9.14 2.06 -2.37
N ARG A 100 -8.96 3.39 -2.38
CA ARG A 100 -7.86 4.05 -3.11
C ARG A 100 -6.65 4.28 -2.19
N ASN A 101 -5.46 4.33 -2.76
CA ASN A 101 -4.22 4.56 -2.01
C ASN A 101 -3.77 6.03 -1.96
N ASN A 102 -4.61 6.98 -2.42
CA ASN A 102 -4.24 8.39 -2.52
C ASN A 102 -3.82 8.98 -1.17
N SER A 103 -4.59 8.71 -0.12
CA SER A 103 -4.33 9.20 1.23
C SER A 103 -3.07 8.56 1.83
N GLU A 104 -2.85 7.27 1.56
CA GLU A 104 -1.63 6.56 2.00
C GLU A 104 -0.37 7.16 1.36
N VAL A 105 -0.38 7.32 0.03
CA VAL A 105 0.76 7.92 -0.68
C VAL A 105 1.04 9.34 -0.19
N ALA A 106 -0.02 10.15 0.01
CA ALA A 106 0.13 11.50 0.53
C ALA A 106 0.72 11.50 1.96
N SER A 107 0.24 10.60 2.83
CA SER A 107 0.77 10.41 4.18
C SER A 107 2.25 10.03 4.18
N ARG A 108 2.67 9.11 3.31
CA ARG A 108 4.08 8.70 3.16
C ARG A 108 4.97 9.83 2.66
N ILE A 109 4.50 10.59 1.68
CA ILE A 109 5.19 11.78 1.19
C ILE A 109 5.38 12.79 2.33
N ALA A 110 4.33 13.06 3.12
CA ALA A 110 4.41 13.97 4.25
C ALA A 110 5.41 13.47 5.31
N GLN A 111 5.34 12.20 5.70
CA GLN A 111 6.27 11.59 6.65
C GLN A 111 7.73 11.64 6.17
N ALA A 112 7.98 11.33 4.89
CA ALA A 112 9.31 11.38 4.30
C ALA A 112 9.84 12.82 4.23
N LYS A 113 9.01 13.80 3.85
CA LYS A 113 9.38 15.23 3.86
C LYS A 113 9.69 15.74 5.26
N THR A 114 8.90 15.36 6.26
CA THR A 114 9.15 15.71 7.67
C THR A 114 10.48 15.14 8.14
N ASN A 115 10.78 13.87 7.84
CA ASN A 115 12.07 13.26 8.21
C ASN A 115 13.24 13.88 7.44
N PHE A 116 13.06 14.26 6.18
CA PHE A 116 14.07 15.01 5.45
C PHE A 116 14.41 16.33 6.16
N GLN A 117 13.42 17.07 6.65
CA GLN A 117 13.67 18.32 7.39
C GLN A 117 14.44 18.07 8.69
N LYS A 118 14.13 16.99 9.42
CA LYS A 118 14.89 16.59 10.61
C LYS A 118 16.37 16.30 10.29
N MET A 119 16.63 15.73 9.11
CA MET A 119 17.99 15.41 8.64
C MET A 119 18.61 16.50 7.74
N LYS A 120 18.00 17.70 7.67
CA LYS A 120 18.42 18.75 6.74
C LYS A 120 19.88 19.15 6.93
N THR A 121 20.37 19.17 8.17
CA THR A 121 21.76 19.52 8.51
C THR A 121 22.77 18.62 7.82
N VAL A 122 22.46 17.33 7.65
CA VAL A 122 23.31 16.36 6.94
C VAL A 122 23.01 16.39 5.44
N LEU A 123 21.74 16.31 5.06
CA LEU A 123 21.31 16.18 3.66
C LEU A 123 21.58 17.45 2.83
N THR A 124 21.79 18.61 3.43
CA THR A 124 22.07 19.86 2.71
C THR A 124 23.48 20.42 2.95
N ASN A 125 24.34 19.67 3.66
CA ASN A 125 25.71 20.10 3.97
C ASN A 125 26.61 20.03 2.73
N LYS A 126 27.22 21.16 2.34
CA LYS A 126 28.14 21.22 1.19
C LYS A 126 29.48 20.50 1.45
N ASN A 127 29.87 20.35 2.71
CA ASN A 127 31.12 19.66 3.09
C ASN A 127 30.99 18.13 3.00
N ILE A 128 29.77 17.62 2.84
CA ILE A 128 29.51 16.19 2.63
C ILE A 128 29.31 15.94 1.14
N SER A 129 30.02 14.96 0.60
CA SER A 129 29.91 14.58 -0.82
C SER A 129 28.44 14.31 -1.20
N ILE A 130 28.08 14.68 -2.43
CA ILE A 130 26.73 14.45 -2.97
C ILE A 130 26.38 12.95 -2.90
N ARG A 131 27.36 12.07 -3.19
CA ARG A 131 27.21 10.61 -3.09
C ARG A 131 26.80 10.16 -1.69
N THR A 132 27.43 10.68 -0.64
CA THR A 132 27.10 10.33 0.75
C THR A 132 25.74 10.87 1.16
N ARG A 133 25.40 12.10 0.77
CA ARG A 133 24.08 12.69 1.06
C ARG A 133 22.95 11.96 0.34
N ARG A 134 23.16 11.54 -0.91
CA ARG A 134 22.23 10.68 -1.65
C ARG A 134 22.05 9.34 -0.95
N ARG A 135 23.15 8.67 -0.55
CA ARG A 135 23.07 7.42 0.22
C ARG A 135 22.25 7.60 1.50
N ALA A 136 22.45 8.70 2.22
CA ALA A 136 21.64 9.00 3.40
C ALA A 136 20.14 9.18 3.05
N LEU A 137 19.83 9.86 1.95
CA LEU A 137 18.44 9.95 1.44
C LEU A 137 17.86 8.56 1.16
N GLU A 138 18.60 7.70 0.46
CA GLU A 138 18.20 6.34 0.10
C GLU A 138 18.04 5.41 1.31
N CYS A 139 18.87 5.57 2.35
CA CYS A 139 18.86 4.71 3.52
C CYS A 139 17.85 5.14 4.59
N TYR A 140 17.61 6.44 4.75
CA TYR A 140 16.80 6.96 5.86
C TYR A 140 15.46 7.54 5.43
N ILE A 141 15.36 8.12 4.23
CA ILE A 141 14.14 8.82 3.79
C ILE A 141 13.32 7.96 2.82
N GLU A 142 13.96 7.35 1.83
CA GLU A 142 13.25 6.51 0.86
C GLU A 142 12.50 5.31 1.49
N PRO A 143 13.00 4.61 2.52
CA PRO A 143 12.26 3.50 3.12
C PRO A 143 10.96 3.96 3.78
N ILE A 144 10.94 5.17 4.34
CA ILE A 144 9.73 5.78 4.91
C ILE A 144 8.72 6.08 3.81
N LEU A 145 9.19 6.61 2.67
CA LEU A 145 8.34 6.89 1.52
C LEU A 145 7.78 5.61 0.89
N MET A 146 8.59 4.57 0.76
CA MET A 146 8.23 3.33 0.05
C MET A 146 7.56 2.29 0.94
N TYR A 147 7.27 2.58 2.21
CA TYR A 147 6.63 1.63 3.09
C TYR A 147 5.25 1.24 2.55
N GLY A 148 5.01 -0.06 2.37
CA GLY A 148 3.75 -0.61 1.86
C GLY A 148 3.51 -0.38 0.37
N CYS A 149 4.50 0.10 -0.38
CA CYS A 149 4.35 0.41 -1.80
C CYS A 149 4.00 -0.81 -2.66
N GLU A 150 4.29 -2.01 -2.16
CA GLU A 150 3.98 -3.30 -2.78
C GLU A 150 2.47 -3.48 -3.04
N ALA A 151 1.62 -2.87 -2.19
CA ALA A 151 0.17 -2.95 -2.30
C ALA A 151 -0.47 -1.79 -3.09
N TRP A 152 0.33 -0.84 -3.60
CA TRP A 152 -0.20 0.36 -4.25
C TRP A 152 -0.58 0.15 -5.71
N THR A 153 -1.80 0.54 -6.09
CA THR A 153 -2.10 0.83 -7.50
C THR A 153 -1.46 2.16 -7.89
N ILE A 154 -0.45 2.13 -8.77
CA ILE A 154 0.24 3.35 -9.23
C ILE A 154 -0.44 3.90 -10.48
N SER A 155 -1.38 4.82 -10.26
CA SER A 155 -1.98 5.62 -11.34
C SER A 155 -0.96 6.61 -11.93
N LYS A 156 -1.25 7.16 -13.12
CA LYS A 156 -0.46 8.26 -13.71
C LYS A 156 -0.35 9.47 -12.77
N GLN A 157 -1.40 9.78 -12.03
CA GLN A 157 -1.39 10.89 -11.08
C GLN A 157 -0.48 10.58 -9.88
N THR A 158 -0.56 9.35 -9.35
CA THR A 158 0.30 8.88 -8.26
C THR A 158 1.77 8.89 -8.68
N GLN A 159 2.07 8.41 -9.89
CA GLN A 159 3.41 8.46 -10.45
C GLN A 159 3.95 9.89 -10.53
N LYS A 160 3.19 10.83 -11.12
CA LYS A 160 3.60 12.24 -11.18
C LYS A 160 3.88 12.84 -9.80
N LYS A 161 3.07 12.50 -8.79
CA LYS A 161 3.29 12.95 -7.40
C LYS A 161 4.58 12.38 -6.80
N LEU A 162 4.90 11.11 -7.05
CA LEU A 162 6.12 10.47 -6.58
C LEU A 162 7.35 11.06 -7.27
N GLU A 163 7.31 11.25 -8.59
CA GLU A 163 8.39 11.89 -9.37
C GLU A 163 8.63 13.34 -8.91
N ALA A 164 7.57 14.12 -8.68
CA ALA A 164 7.69 15.46 -8.13
C ALA A 164 8.28 15.45 -6.70
N THR A 165 7.98 14.41 -5.92
CA THR A 165 8.55 14.23 -4.57
C THR A 165 10.04 13.89 -4.61
N GLU A 166 10.46 13.02 -5.53
CA GLU A 166 11.88 12.72 -5.78
C GLU A 166 12.64 14.00 -6.16
N MET A 167 12.10 14.78 -7.10
CA MET A 167 12.68 16.08 -7.48
C MET A 167 12.74 17.07 -6.32
N TRP A 168 11.72 17.08 -5.46
CA TRP A 168 11.72 17.92 -4.25
C TRP A 168 12.89 17.57 -3.32
N PHE A 169 13.16 16.28 -3.09
CA PHE A 169 14.30 15.85 -2.28
C PHE A 169 15.64 16.23 -2.90
N LEU A 170 15.82 15.96 -4.20
CA LEU A 170 17.08 16.25 -4.89
C LEU A 170 17.37 17.75 -4.96
N ARG A 171 16.38 18.57 -5.35
CA ARG A 171 16.55 20.03 -5.39
C ARG A 171 16.89 20.60 -4.02
N ARG A 172 16.26 20.08 -2.95
CA ARG A 172 16.52 20.54 -1.60
C ARG A 172 17.91 20.12 -1.11
N MET A 173 18.33 18.88 -1.39
CA MET A 173 19.67 18.36 -1.12
C MET A 173 20.75 19.20 -1.81
N LEU A 174 20.54 19.53 -3.09
CA LEU A 174 21.46 20.35 -3.89
C LEU A 174 21.35 21.86 -3.62
N ARG A 175 20.38 22.29 -2.78
CA ARG A 175 20.09 23.70 -2.47
C ARG A 175 19.76 24.54 -3.71
N ILE A 176 19.11 23.93 -4.70
CA ILE A 176 18.67 24.59 -5.93
C ILE A 176 17.45 25.46 -5.61
N SER A 177 17.59 26.77 -5.84
CA SER A 177 16.48 27.72 -5.74
C SER A 177 15.47 27.51 -6.87
N TRP A 178 14.20 27.83 -6.60
CA TRP A 178 13.18 27.86 -7.66
C TRP A 178 13.49 28.91 -8.74
N THR A 179 14.16 30.00 -8.38
CA THR A 179 14.59 31.07 -9.30
C THR A 179 15.66 30.62 -10.29
N ALA A 180 16.37 29.53 -10.01
CA ALA A 180 17.41 29.00 -10.88
C ALA A 180 16.84 28.38 -12.17
N LYS A 181 15.53 28.11 -12.23
CA LYS A 181 14.82 27.54 -13.39
C LYS A 181 15.50 26.30 -14.02
N LYS A 182 16.29 25.54 -13.23
CA LYS A 182 16.95 24.31 -13.70
C LYS A 182 15.92 23.25 -14.07
N THR A 183 16.13 22.58 -15.21
CA THR A 183 15.31 21.45 -15.65
C THR A 183 15.47 20.25 -14.70
N ASN A 184 14.57 19.28 -14.77
CA ASN A 184 14.68 18.08 -13.93
C ASN A 184 15.89 17.21 -14.35
N ASP A 185 16.25 17.21 -15.63
CA ASP A 185 17.36 16.41 -16.14
C ASP A 185 18.70 16.93 -15.61
N THR A 186 18.90 18.25 -15.62
CA THR A 186 20.09 18.87 -15.01
C THR A 186 20.18 18.60 -13.50
N VAL A 187 19.05 18.56 -12.79
CA VAL A 187 19.03 18.21 -11.35
C VAL A 187 19.48 16.77 -11.12
N LEU A 188 19.08 15.85 -11.99
CA LEU A 188 19.46 14.44 -11.94
C LEU A 188 20.96 14.26 -12.21
N GLU A 189 21.48 14.93 -13.23
CA GLU A 189 22.92 14.96 -13.57
C GLU A 189 23.75 15.48 -12.38
N GLU A 190 23.37 16.60 -11.78
CA GLU A 190 24.05 17.18 -10.60
C GLU A 190 23.96 16.29 -9.36
N ALA A 191 22.87 15.53 -9.22
CA ALA A 191 22.73 14.54 -8.16
C ALA A 191 23.45 13.21 -8.47
N HIS A 192 24.09 13.10 -9.65
CA HIS A 192 24.73 11.89 -10.18
C HIS A 192 23.80 10.66 -10.10
N THR A 193 22.54 10.84 -10.50
CA THR A 193 21.49 9.83 -10.40
C THR A 193 20.51 9.90 -11.56
N THR A 194 19.77 8.82 -11.81
CA THR A 194 18.60 8.82 -12.69
C THR A 194 17.31 8.83 -11.84
N ARG A 195 16.13 8.82 -12.49
CA ARG A 195 14.84 8.65 -11.78
C ARG A 195 14.76 7.24 -11.21
N LEU A 196 15.10 7.08 -9.95
CA LEU A 196 15.20 5.77 -9.31
C LEU A 196 13.94 5.40 -8.56
N LEU A 197 13.19 6.37 -8.02
CA LEU A 197 12.11 6.08 -7.08
C LEU A 197 11.01 5.21 -7.68
N ILE A 198 10.46 5.58 -8.84
CA ILE A 198 9.38 4.82 -9.47
C ILE A 198 9.86 3.43 -9.89
N SER A 199 11.08 3.32 -10.41
CA SER A 199 11.71 2.04 -10.79
C SER A 199 11.93 1.15 -9.55
N LYS A 200 12.39 1.71 -8.43
CA LYS A 200 12.53 1.02 -7.14
C LYS A 200 11.18 0.51 -6.62
N ILE A 201 10.14 1.33 -6.68
CA ILE A 201 8.77 0.95 -6.27
C ILE A 201 8.25 -0.19 -7.15
N ARG A 202 8.33 -0.06 -8.48
CA ARG A 202 7.89 -1.10 -9.42
C ARG A 202 8.66 -2.40 -9.25
N LYS A 203 9.97 -2.32 -9.03
CA LYS A 203 10.81 -3.49 -8.70
C LYS A 203 10.36 -4.19 -7.42
N ARG A 204 10.05 -3.43 -6.35
CA ARG A 204 9.52 -3.99 -5.10
C ARG A 204 8.16 -4.65 -5.32
N GLN A 205 7.25 -3.96 -6.00
CA GLN A 205 5.92 -4.50 -6.37
C GLN A 205 6.04 -5.81 -7.14
N ALA A 206 6.85 -5.86 -8.21
CA ALA A 206 7.02 -7.07 -9.01
C ALA A 206 7.71 -8.20 -8.23
N THR A 207 8.70 -7.87 -7.39
CA THR A 207 9.38 -8.87 -6.55
C THR A 207 8.42 -9.50 -5.55
N PHE A 208 7.63 -8.67 -4.86
CA PHE A 208 6.63 -9.11 -3.91
C PHE A 208 5.50 -9.88 -4.61
N PHE A 209 4.99 -9.36 -5.73
CA PHE A 209 3.96 -10.01 -6.52
C PHE A 209 4.37 -11.42 -6.94
N GLY A 210 5.58 -11.59 -7.49
CA GLY A 210 6.06 -12.93 -7.84
C GLY A 210 6.18 -13.85 -6.62
N HIS A 211 6.57 -13.32 -5.46
CA HIS A 211 6.61 -14.09 -4.22
C HIS A 211 5.23 -14.54 -3.75
N VAL A 212 4.23 -13.67 -3.86
CA VAL A 212 2.82 -13.97 -3.55
C VAL A 212 2.27 -15.00 -4.53
N MET A 213 2.48 -14.84 -5.84
CA MET A 213 1.97 -15.77 -6.86
C MET A 213 2.53 -17.20 -6.70
N ARG A 214 3.77 -17.34 -6.22
CA ARG A 214 4.38 -18.66 -5.95
C ARG A 214 3.98 -19.28 -4.62
N ARG A 215 3.23 -18.57 -3.77
CA ARG A 215 2.69 -19.10 -2.51
C ARG A 215 1.22 -19.44 -2.71
N GLU A 216 0.81 -20.65 -2.38
CA GLU A 216 -0.60 -21.06 -2.36
C GLU A 216 -1.21 -20.71 -1.00
N LYS A 217 -1.30 -19.40 -0.71
CA LYS A 217 -1.84 -18.87 0.55
C LYS A 217 -2.89 -17.79 0.30
N LEU A 218 -3.46 -17.28 1.39
CA LEU A 218 -4.47 -16.22 1.39
C LEU A 218 -4.09 -15.02 0.49
N GLU A 219 -2.82 -14.61 0.48
CA GLU A 219 -2.37 -13.46 -0.30
C GLU A 219 -2.51 -13.70 -1.82
N ASN A 220 -2.27 -14.93 -2.27
CA ASN A 220 -2.48 -15.33 -3.66
C ASN A 220 -3.97 -15.28 -4.00
N LEU A 221 -4.79 -15.90 -3.16
CA LEU A 221 -6.24 -15.92 -3.31
C LEU A 221 -6.84 -14.50 -3.35
N VAL A 222 -6.42 -13.60 -2.46
CA VAL A 222 -6.91 -12.21 -2.43
C VAL A 222 -6.47 -11.43 -3.67
N THR A 223 -5.31 -11.77 -4.25
CA THR A 223 -4.76 -11.07 -5.41
C THR A 223 -5.38 -11.54 -6.74
N THR A 224 -5.68 -12.84 -6.87
CA THR A 224 -6.17 -13.46 -8.12
C THR A 224 -7.65 -13.80 -8.09
N GLY A 225 -8.20 -14.01 -6.89
CA GLY A 225 -9.57 -14.46 -6.68
C GLY A 225 -10.60 -13.44 -7.12
N MET A 226 -11.72 -13.97 -7.63
CA MET A 226 -12.88 -13.16 -7.95
C MET A 226 -13.76 -13.00 -6.71
N LEU A 227 -14.27 -11.79 -6.51
CA LEU A 227 -15.35 -11.51 -5.56
C LEU A 227 -16.68 -11.94 -6.19
N GLU A 228 -17.60 -12.42 -5.37
CA GLU A 228 -18.98 -12.67 -5.81
C GLU A 228 -19.66 -11.33 -6.21
N GLY A 229 -20.49 -11.38 -7.25
CA GLY A 229 -21.26 -10.23 -7.75
C GLY A 229 -20.80 -9.69 -9.11
N LYS A 230 -21.44 -8.59 -9.54
CA LYS A 230 -21.22 -7.96 -10.85
C LYS A 230 -20.29 -6.76 -10.72
N ARG A 231 -19.39 -6.58 -11.69
CA ARG A 231 -18.60 -5.35 -11.79
C ARG A 231 -19.52 -4.16 -12.09
N SER A 232 -19.19 -3.00 -11.53
CA SER A 232 -19.89 -1.74 -11.84
C SER A 232 -19.78 -1.43 -13.33
N ARG A 233 -20.85 -0.86 -13.92
CA ARG A 233 -20.81 -0.36 -15.30
C ARG A 233 -19.82 0.82 -15.43
N GLY A 234 -19.21 0.99 -16.61
CA GLY A 234 -18.26 2.06 -16.91
C GLY A 234 -16.78 1.67 -16.76
N LYS A 235 -15.90 2.68 -16.75
CA LYS A 235 -14.44 2.48 -16.69
C LYS A 235 -14.05 1.79 -15.38
N GLN A 236 -13.41 0.63 -15.50
CA GLN A 236 -12.90 -0.11 -14.35
C GLN A 236 -11.71 0.61 -13.72
N ARG A 237 -11.54 0.42 -12.41
CA ARG A 237 -10.37 0.91 -11.70
C ARG A 237 -9.15 0.09 -12.10
N GLU A 238 -8.03 0.78 -12.30
CA GLU A 238 -6.73 0.16 -12.54
C GLU A 238 -6.39 -0.80 -11.42
N LYS A 239 -5.90 -1.98 -11.79
CA LYS A 239 -5.39 -2.98 -10.85
C LYS A 239 -3.88 -2.91 -10.77
N LEU A 240 -3.33 -3.32 -9.62
CA LEU A 240 -1.89 -3.49 -9.45
C LEU A 240 -1.28 -4.36 -10.57
N ILE A 241 -1.92 -5.48 -10.88
CA ILE A 241 -1.44 -6.42 -11.89
C ILE A 241 -1.40 -5.82 -13.29
N GLU A 242 -2.40 -5.02 -13.68
CA GLU A 242 -2.43 -4.35 -14.99
C GLU A 242 -1.25 -3.39 -15.11
N GLY A 243 -1.01 -2.57 -14.09
CA GLY A 243 0.14 -1.67 -14.07
C GLY A 243 1.50 -2.38 -14.05
N LEU A 244 1.59 -3.59 -13.47
CA LEU A 244 2.80 -4.41 -13.53
C LEU A 244 2.98 -5.08 -14.88
N THR A 245 1.90 -5.56 -15.50
CA THR A 245 1.89 -6.12 -16.86
C THR A 245 2.44 -5.11 -17.85
N ASP A 246 1.93 -3.88 -17.81
CA ASP A 246 2.39 -2.79 -18.66
C ASP A 246 3.88 -2.47 -18.44
N TRP A 247 4.30 -2.35 -17.18
CA TRP A 247 5.70 -2.03 -16.83
C TRP A 247 6.68 -3.14 -17.24
N LEU A 248 6.28 -4.40 -17.11
CA LEU A 248 7.08 -5.56 -17.52
C LEU A 248 7.00 -5.85 -19.03
N LYS A 249 6.16 -5.11 -19.76
CA LYS A 249 5.83 -5.38 -21.17
C LYS A 249 5.35 -6.81 -21.40
N ALA A 250 4.62 -7.37 -20.43
CA ALA A 250 3.92 -8.62 -20.61
C ALA A 250 2.66 -8.35 -21.45
N GLY A 251 2.30 -9.21 -22.40
CA GLY A 251 1.17 -8.96 -23.29
C GLY A 251 -0.16 -8.94 -22.54
N LYS A 252 -0.35 -9.89 -21.61
CA LYS A 252 -1.56 -9.99 -20.77
C LYS A 252 -1.22 -10.27 -19.32
N SER A 253 -2.14 -9.92 -18.42
CA SER A 253 -1.99 -10.20 -16.98
C SER A 253 -1.83 -11.69 -16.64
N LEU A 254 -2.48 -12.58 -17.41
CA LEU A 254 -2.29 -14.03 -17.27
C LEU A 254 -0.86 -14.47 -17.59
N GLU A 255 -0.25 -13.91 -18.64
CA GLU A 255 1.14 -14.21 -19.01
C GLU A 255 2.11 -13.73 -17.93
N ALA A 256 1.82 -12.58 -17.32
CA ALA A 256 2.60 -12.06 -16.19
C ALA A 256 2.49 -12.99 -14.97
N ILE A 257 1.31 -13.53 -14.66
CA ILE A 257 1.10 -14.52 -13.59
C ILE A 257 1.88 -15.80 -13.90
N GLU A 258 1.74 -16.35 -15.10
CA GLU A 258 2.42 -17.60 -15.49
C GLU A 258 3.94 -17.46 -15.43
N ALA A 259 4.47 -16.32 -15.89
CA ALA A 259 5.89 -16.01 -15.80
C ALA A 259 6.42 -15.98 -14.36
N THR A 260 5.57 -15.75 -13.36
CA THR A 260 6.01 -15.76 -11.95
C THR A 260 6.38 -17.15 -11.45
N LYS A 261 5.89 -18.24 -12.07
CA LYS A 261 6.23 -19.62 -11.68
C LYS A 261 7.71 -19.91 -11.91
N ASP A 262 8.28 -19.41 -13.01
CA ASP A 262 9.72 -19.48 -13.27
C ASP A 262 10.45 -18.29 -12.62
N ARG A 263 11.16 -18.58 -11.53
CA ARG A 263 11.93 -17.59 -10.78
C ARG A 263 13.05 -16.93 -11.60
N LYS A 264 13.70 -17.66 -12.52
CA LYS A 264 14.78 -17.12 -13.36
C LYS A 264 14.19 -16.18 -14.40
N LYS A 265 13.15 -16.61 -15.11
CA LYS A 265 12.41 -15.78 -16.07
C LYS A 265 11.88 -14.50 -15.42
N TRP A 266 11.21 -14.62 -14.27
CA TRP A 266 10.65 -13.46 -13.55
C TRP A 266 11.72 -12.43 -13.15
N ARG A 267 12.86 -12.90 -12.63
CA ARG A 267 13.99 -12.02 -12.27
C ARG A 267 14.57 -11.32 -13.50
N SER A 268 14.68 -12.02 -14.63
CA SER A 268 15.14 -11.46 -15.90
C SER A 268 14.21 -10.35 -16.40
N MET A 269 12.88 -10.59 -16.37
CA MET A 269 11.88 -9.60 -16.75
C MET A 269 11.99 -8.33 -15.90
N ILE A 270 12.08 -8.47 -14.57
CA ILE A 270 12.27 -7.34 -13.66
C ILE A 270 13.57 -6.59 -13.97
N ALA A 271 14.69 -7.30 -14.18
CA ALA A 271 15.97 -6.67 -14.48
C ALA A 271 15.92 -5.88 -15.79
N ASN A 272 15.27 -6.41 -16.83
CA ASN A 272 15.09 -5.73 -18.11
C ASN A 272 14.20 -4.50 -17.99
N ALA A 273 13.08 -4.60 -17.26
CA ALA A 273 12.18 -3.47 -17.03
C ALA A 273 12.86 -2.34 -16.25
N VAL A 274 13.70 -2.67 -15.25
CA VAL A 274 14.50 -1.67 -14.51
C VAL A 274 15.49 -0.97 -15.44
N LYS A 275 16.19 -1.71 -16.31
CA LYS A 275 17.15 -1.13 -17.27
C LYS A 275 16.51 -0.20 -18.30
N GLN A 276 15.28 -0.49 -18.72
CA GLN A 276 14.55 0.32 -19.71
C GLN A 276 13.91 1.58 -19.10
N GLY A 277 13.73 1.61 -17.77
CA GLY A 277 13.15 2.75 -17.05
C GLY A 277 14.18 3.64 -16.34
N THR A 278 15.47 3.31 -16.44
CA THR A 278 16.61 4.11 -15.97
C THR A 278 17.29 4.80 -17.13
#